data_AF-A0AAV7A0J1-F1
#
_entry.id   AF-A0AAV7A0J1-F1
#
_cell.length_a   1.000
_cell.length_b   1.000
_cell.length_c   1.000
_cell.angle_alpha   90.00
_cell.angle_beta   90.00
_cell.angle_gamma   90.00
#
_symmetry.space_group_name_H-M   'P 1'
#
loop_
_entity.id
_entity.type
_entity.pdbx_description
1 polymer ?
#
loop_
_entity_poly.entity_id
_entity_poly.type
_entity_poly.pdbx_seq_one_letter_code
_entity_poly.pdbx_strand_id
1 'polypeptide(L)'
;MQVALKENIDALKEQFKTMESIQRNSVQDIPKINEDLLGKERRLEEIMSGDHGLNRLWANITEVNRQIALLTSAVTQLRTNLKSASDLINLPKTMEELQKSVATLGSTVTSVHHDVETLQTAAEEQRKRVEDLQKDLVQSPLEDLNSTVMLYVRQSDQRLHNMEATAFNLSQRVAALESAHPTSTKEDAAGLVNATHWSNESHTEAAESLKPEIREQLQLIHMLTNAPDSDKEERDDAVTSPPPLDKKKPRSLRRRQRRGLLLPRTFTLQDLEEVFRQTVQDLDGTLSRQQVERHLGRVQSLQDYDTDGDDRYSLAELKPLLGV
;
A
#
# COMPACT_ATOMS: atom_id res chain seq x y z
N MET A 1 63.82 126.11 20.11
CA MET A 1 63.64 125.20 21.27
C MET A 1 62.21 125.19 21.79
N GLN A 2 61.67 126.31 22.31
CA GLN A 2 60.31 126.34 22.92
C GLN A 2 59.16 125.84 22.00
N VAL A 3 59.20 126.13 20.70
CA VAL A 3 58.17 125.68 19.73
C VAL A 3 58.06 124.15 19.68
N ALA A 4 59.18 123.44 19.49
CA ALA A 4 59.20 121.97 19.46
C ALA A 4 58.74 121.34 20.79
N LEU A 5 59.00 122.00 21.92
CA LEU A 5 58.47 121.54 23.21
C LEU A 5 56.94 121.69 23.28
N LYS A 6 56.38 122.77 22.74
CA LYS A 6 54.93 123.01 22.67
C LYS A 6 54.25 121.99 21.74
N GLU A 7 54.84 121.75 20.58
CA GLU A 7 54.40 120.76 19.59
C GLU A 7 54.36 119.34 20.18
N ASN A 8 55.44 118.91 20.85
CA ASN A 8 55.48 117.64 21.58
C ASN A 8 54.41 117.55 22.68
N ILE A 9 54.16 118.63 23.42
CA ILE A 9 53.13 118.69 24.47
C ILE A 9 51.72 118.57 23.88
N ASP A 10 51.46 119.18 22.72
CA ASP A 10 50.15 119.11 22.09
C ASP A 10 49.90 117.76 21.41
N ALA A 11 50.92 117.16 20.78
CA ALA A 11 50.88 115.78 20.27
C ALA A 11 50.63 114.77 21.40
N LEU A 12 51.27 114.94 22.57
CA LEU A 12 51.03 114.09 23.74
C LEU A 12 49.59 114.24 24.28
N LYS A 13 49.01 115.44 24.24
CA LYS A 13 47.60 115.67 24.59
C LYS A 13 46.63 115.06 23.58
N GLU A 14 46.99 115.06 22.30
CA GLU A 14 46.20 114.39 21.27
C GLU A 14 46.23 112.87 21.44
N GLN A 15 47.40 112.28 21.69
CA GLN A 15 47.52 110.87 22.06
C GLN A 15 46.77 110.53 23.36
N PHE A 16 46.79 111.41 24.36
CA PHE A 16 45.99 111.20 25.58
C PHE A 16 44.49 111.20 25.26
N LYS A 17 44.00 112.13 24.44
CA LYS A 17 42.58 112.19 24.01
C LYS A 17 42.17 110.96 23.20
N THR A 18 43.00 110.46 22.28
CA THR A 18 42.69 109.25 21.52
C THR A 18 42.70 108.02 22.42
N MET A 19 43.65 107.91 23.34
CA MET A 19 43.67 106.85 24.36
C MET A 19 42.44 106.90 25.27
N GLU A 20 42.05 108.08 25.78
CA GLU A 20 40.86 108.27 26.62
C GLU A 20 39.56 107.95 25.87
N SER A 21 39.50 108.23 24.56
CA SER A 21 38.39 107.87 23.67
C SER A 21 38.30 106.35 23.47
N ILE A 22 39.41 105.71 23.10
CA ILE A 22 39.51 104.24 22.94
C ILE A 22 39.14 103.53 24.24
N GLN A 23 39.63 104.02 25.38
CA GLN A 23 39.32 103.46 26.70
C GLN A 23 37.83 103.65 27.06
N ARG A 24 37.22 104.81 26.80
CA ARG A 24 35.77 104.99 27.02
C ARG A 24 34.93 104.00 26.21
N ASN A 25 35.27 103.81 24.94
CA ASN A 25 34.54 102.88 24.07
C ASN A 25 34.70 101.43 24.58
N SER A 26 35.94 101.01 24.88
CA SER A 26 36.22 99.69 25.45
C SER A 26 35.46 99.42 26.77
N VAL A 27 35.43 100.39 27.69
CA VAL A 27 34.69 100.29 28.97
C VAL A 27 33.17 100.21 28.74
N GLN A 28 32.63 100.80 27.68
CA GLN A 28 31.22 100.68 27.32
C GLN A 28 30.87 99.38 26.58
N ASP A 29 31.82 98.75 25.88
CA ASP A 29 31.57 97.55 25.08
C ASP A 29 31.80 96.24 25.85
N ILE A 30 32.73 96.20 26.81
CA ILE A 30 32.93 95.07 27.73
C ILE A 30 31.61 94.56 28.37
N PRO A 31 30.76 95.40 28.99
CA PRO A 31 29.50 94.93 29.58
C PRO A 31 28.51 94.38 28.55
N LYS A 32 28.46 94.95 27.33
CA LYS A 32 27.60 94.46 26.23
C LYS A 32 28.04 93.07 25.75
N ILE A 33 29.35 92.87 25.61
CA ILE A 33 29.95 91.58 25.24
C ILE A 33 29.66 90.53 26.32
N ASN A 34 29.72 90.92 27.59
CA ASN A 34 29.38 90.03 28.70
C ASN A 34 27.89 89.67 28.73
N GLU A 35 26.99 90.61 28.45
CA GLU A 35 25.54 90.36 28.35
C GLU A 35 25.18 89.45 27.17
N ASP A 36 25.79 89.66 26.00
CA ASP A 36 25.64 88.80 24.82
C ASP A 36 26.22 87.38 25.05
N LEU A 37 27.36 87.26 25.74
CA LEU A 37 27.94 85.98 26.13
C LEU A 37 27.03 85.21 27.09
N LEU A 38 26.50 85.86 28.13
CA LEU A 38 25.59 85.26 29.11
C LEU A 38 24.21 84.94 28.49
N GLY A 39 23.79 85.72 27.49
CA GLY A 39 22.64 85.42 26.62
C GLY A 39 22.86 84.21 25.71
N LYS A 40 24.08 83.99 25.21
CA LYS A 40 24.47 82.80 24.43
C LYS A 40 24.60 81.57 25.31
N GLU A 41 25.16 81.69 26.51
CA GLU A 41 25.24 80.63 27.51
C GLU A 41 23.85 80.09 27.86
N ARG A 42 22.90 80.96 28.20
CA ARG A 42 21.50 80.57 28.45
C ARG A 42 20.82 79.88 27.25
N ARG A 43 21.13 80.31 26.02
CA ARG A 43 20.63 79.64 24.80
C ARG A 43 21.26 78.26 24.60
N LEU A 44 22.52 78.06 24.98
CA LEU A 44 23.16 76.75 24.97
C LEU A 44 22.56 75.82 26.02
N GLU A 45 22.27 76.33 27.23
CA GLU A 45 21.51 75.58 28.25
C GLU A 45 20.13 75.16 27.73
N GLU A 46 19.37 76.07 27.11
CA GLU A 46 18.05 75.80 26.52
C GLU A 46 18.13 74.74 25.41
N ILE A 47 19.14 74.82 24.54
CA ILE A 47 19.40 73.84 23.46
C ILE A 47 19.86 72.48 24.01
N MET A 48 20.54 72.42 25.15
CA MET A 48 21.00 71.15 25.76
C MET A 48 19.93 70.49 26.63
N SER A 49 19.28 71.26 27.50
CA SER A 49 18.48 70.77 28.64
C SER A 49 17.03 71.26 28.68
N GLY A 50 16.65 72.22 27.84
CA GLY A 50 15.26 72.69 27.72
C GLY A 50 14.30 71.58 27.25
N ASP A 51 12.99 71.83 27.29
CA ASP A 51 11.97 70.82 26.98
C ASP A 51 12.04 70.23 25.56
N HIS A 52 12.66 70.95 24.63
CA HIS A 52 12.92 70.53 23.25
C HIS A 52 14.43 70.33 22.97
N GLY A 53 15.28 70.39 24.00
CA GLY A 53 16.73 70.31 23.89
C GLY A 53 17.26 68.92 23.55
N LEU A 54 18.56 68.84 23.25
CA LEU A 54 19.23 67.61 22.82
C LEU A 54 19.01 66.44 23.79
N ASN A 55 19.03 66.67 25.10
CA ASN A 55 18.83 65.60 26.09
C ASN A 55 17.42 64.99 26.01
N ARG A 56 16.38 65.82 25.81
CA ARG A 56 15.00 65.38 25.58
C ARG A 56 14.85 64.61 24.28
N LEU A 57 15.42 65.14 23.18
CA LEU A 57 15.39 64.49 21.88
C LEU A 57 16.12 63.14 21.90
N TRP A 58 17.29 63.06 22.54
CA TRP A 58 18.08 61.84 22.63
C TRP A 58 17.42 60.75 23.50
N ALA A 59 16.76 61.14 24.60
CA ALA A 59 15.94 60.22 25.39
C ALA A 59 14.76 59.66 24.57
N ASN A 60 14.05 60.54 23.85
CA ASN A 60 12.93 60.13 22.98
C ASN A 60 13.40 59.20 21.85
N ILE A 61 14.53 59.49 21.20
CA ILE A 61 15.12 58.65 20.15
C ILE A 61 15.50 57.27 20.71
N THR A 62 16.13 57.21 21.88
CA THR A 62 16.50 55.95 22.54
C THR A 62 15.27 55.10 22.88
N GLU A 63 14.18 55.72 23.37
CA GLU A 63 12.93 55.00 23.65
C GLU A 63 12.22 54.53 22.38
N VAL A 64 12.17 55.34 21.31
CA VAL A 64 11.63 54.94 20.00
C VAL A 64 12.43 53.77 19.42
N ASN A 65 13.77 53.79 19.52
CA ASN A 65 14.62 52.67 19.11
C ASN A 65 14.35 51.39 19.92
N ARG A 66 14.09 51.51 21.22
CA ARG A 66 13.68 50.39 22.09
C ARG A 66 12.33 49.81 21.66
N GLN A 67 11.37 50.65 21.30
CA GLN A 67 10.06 50.24 20.78
C GLN A 67 10.17 49.57 19.41
N ILE A 68 11.02 50.07 18.51
CA ILE A 68 11.32 49.44 17.23
C ILE A 68 11.92 48.05 17.43
N ALA A 69 12.87 47.88 18.36
CA ALA A 69 13.45 46.57 18.66
C ALA A 69 12.42 45.56 19.20
N LEU A 70 11.52 45.99 20.10
CA LEU A 70 10.42 45.16 20.58
C LEU A 70 9.43 44.79 19.46
N LEU A 71 9.07 45.75 18.60
CA LEU A 71 8.21 45.51 17.45
C LEU A 71 8.85 44.53 16.46
N THR A 72 10.15 44.65 16.20
CA THR A 72 10.90 43.68 15.37
C THR A 72 10.84 42.27 15.98
N SER A 73 11.00 42.13 17.30
CA SER A 73 10.88 40.83 17.99
C SER A 73 9.45 40.26 17.94
N ALA A 74 8.43 41.11 18.02
CA ALA A 74 7.04 40.68 17.87
C ALA A 74 6.74 40.22 16.43
N VAL A 75 7.28 40.92 15.42
CA VAL A 75 7.13 40.55 14.01
C VAL A 75 7.87 39.25 13.68
N THR A 76 9.08 39.02 14.22
CA THR A 76 9.76 37.72 14.03
C THR A 76 9.03 36.58 14.72
N GLN A 77 8.48 36.79 15.93
CA GLN A 77 7.65 35.80 16.62
C GLN A 77 6.35 35.50 15.86
N LEU A 78 5.66 36.51 15.33
CA LEU A 78 4.48 36.31 14.48
C LEU A 78 4.84 35.56 13.19
N ARG A 79 6.02 35.82 12.60
CA ARG A 79 6.50 35.11 11.41
C ARG A 79 6.87 33.65 11.70
N THR A 80 7.43 33.31 12.86
CA THR A 80 7.68 31.91 13.26
C THR A 80 6.39 31.19 13.65
N ASN A 81 5.44 31.87 14.28
CA ASN A 81 4.10 31.32 14.56
C ASN A 81 3.33 31.05 13.25
N LEU A 82 3.38 31.97 12.27
CA LEU A 82 2.78 31.75 10.95
C LEU A 82 3.48 30.63 10.16
N LYS A 83 4.81 30.48 10.32
CA LYS A 83 5.55 29.39 9.68
C LYS A 83 5.30 28.03 10.34
N SER A 84 5.13 27.94 11.66
CA SER A 84 4.71 26.70 12.33
C SER A 84 3.24 26.36 12.05
N ALA A 85 2.40 27.37 11.78
CA ALA A 85 1.07 27.17 11.20
C ALA A 85 1.08 26.72 9.72
N SER A 86 2.23 26.46 9.08
CA SER A 86 2.27 25.92 7.71
C SER A 86 1.60 24.55 7.59
N ASP A 87 1.51 23.82 8.70
CA ASP A 87 0.90 22.48 8.71
C ASP A 87 -0.62 22.61 8.55
N LEU A 88 -1.22 23.71 9.02
CA LEU A 88 -2.61 24.08 8.72
C LEU A 88 -2.81 24.49 7.24
N ILE A 89 -1.76 24.98 6.56
CA ILE A 89 -1.78 25.29 5.12
C ILE A 89 -1.72 24.01 4.28
N ASN A 90 -1.05 22.96 4.77
CA ASN A 90 -1.02 21.64 4.13
C ASN A 90 -2.18 20.73 4.54
N LEU A 91 -2.87 21.00 5.65
CA LEU A 91 -4.01 20.22 6.15
C LEU A 91 -5.09 19.93 5.07
N PRO A 92 -5.46 20.87 4.17
CA PRO A 92 -6.39 20.58 3.07
C PRO A 92 -5.90 19.50 2.09
N LYS A 93 -4.58 19.39 1.85
CA LYS A 93 -3.99 18.34 1.00
C LYS A 93 -4.06 16.98 1.70
N THR A 94 -3.70 16.93 2.98
CA THR A 94 -3.81 15.69 3.77
C THR A 94 -5.26 15.24 3.92
N MET A 95 -6.22 16.18 3.95
CA MET A 95 -7.65 15.91 3.89
C MET A 95 -8.06 15.34 2.53
N GLU A 96 -7.57 15.89 1.42
CA GLU A 96 -7.84 15.41 0.05
C GLU A 96 -7.24 14.00 -0.20
N GLU A 97 -6.02 13.74 0.30
CA GLU A 97 -5.36 12.43 0.26
C GLU A 97 -6.11 11.40 1.12
N LEU A 98 -6.55 11.78 2.33
CA LEU A 98 -7.38 10.94 3.19
C LEU A 98 -8.74 10.65 2.54
N GLN A 99 -9.39 11.65 1.91
CA GLN A 99 -10.64 11.47 1.18
C GLN A 99 -10.48 10.50 0.00
N LYS A 100 -9.37 10.57 -0.76
CA LYS A 100 -9.04 9.60 -1.82
C LYS A 100 -8.84 8.21 -1.24
N SER A 101 -8.09 8.08 -0.14
CA SER A 101 -7.89 6.80 0.56
C SER A 101 -9.20 6.18 1.02
N VAL A 102 -10.08 6.96 1.66
CA VAL A 102 -11.42 6.53 2.10
C VAL A 102 -12.31 6.13 0.92
N ALA A 103 -12.25 6.85 -0.20
CA ALA A 103 -12.98 6.49 -1.42
C ALA A 103 -12.49 5.16 -2.03
N THR A 104 -11.17 4.95 -2.08
CA THR A 104 -10.57 3.67 -2.52
C THR A 104 -10.91 2.52 -1.57
N LEU A 105 -10.87 2.74 -0.26
CA LEU A 105 -11.32 1.73 0.72
C LEU A 105 -12.81 1.42 0.54
N GLY A 106 -13.65 2.41 0.29
CA GLY A 106 -15.07 2.24 -0.01
C GLY A 106 -15.32 1.39 -1.27
N SER A 107 -14.57 1.63 -2.35
CA SER A 107 -14.71 0.80 -3.56
C SER A 107 -14.17 -0.62 -3.35
N THR A 108 -13.07 -0.80 -2.61
CA THR A 108 -12.56 -2.13 -2.23
C THR A 108 -13.57 -2.91 -1.38
N VAL A 109 -14.16 -2.28 -0.36
CA VAL A 109 -15.21 -2.91 0.47
C VAL A 109 -16.45 -3.27 -0.36
N THR A 110 -16.83 -2.42 -1.33
CA THR A 110 -17.96 -2.70 -2.23
C THR A 110 -17.65 -3.88 -3.18
N SER A 111 -16.41 -3.99 -3.69
CA SER A 111 -15.98 -5.16 -4.46
C SER A 111 -16.05 -6.43 -3.62
N VAL A 112 -15.41 -6.44 -2.45
CA VAL A 112 -15.38 -7.59 -1.54
C VAL A 112 -16.79 -8.01 -1.09
N HIS A 113 -17.71 -7.06 -0.94
CA HIS A 113 -19.12 -7.38 -0.66
C HIS A 113 -19.77 -8.16 -1.80
N HIS A 114 -19.54 -7.77 -3.06
CA HIS A 114 -20.04 -8.48 -4.24
C HIS A 114 -19.31 -9.82 -4.48
N ASP A 115 -18.01 -9.89 -4.19
CA ASP A 115 -17.24 -11.15 -4.21
C ASP A 115 -17.81 -12.14 -3.17
N VAL A 116 -18.19 -11.67 -1.98
CA VAL A 116 -18.88 -12.48 -0.96
C VAL A 116 -20.29 -12.89 -1.40
N GLU A 117 -21.06 -12.02 -2.04
CA GLU A 117 -22.42 -12.33 -2.54
C GLU A 117 -22.40 -13.37 -3.67
N THR A 118 -21.44 -13.26 -4.59
CA THR A 118 -21.24 -14.25 -5.67
C THR A 118 -20.71 -15.59 -5.14
N LEU A 119 -19.82 -15.59 -4.15
CA LEU A 119 -19.39 -16.81 -3.45
C LEU A 119 -20.55 -17.45 -2.66
N GLN A 120 -21.39 -16.66 -1.99
CA GLN A 120 -22.54 -17.15 -1.23
C GLN A 120 -23.59 -17.78 -2.14
N THR A 121 -23.91 -17.16 -3.28
CA THR A 121 -24.84 -17.72 -4.26
C THR A 121 -24.29 -18.99 -4.93
N ALA A 122 -23.00 -19.03 -5.27
CA ALA A 122 -22.34 -20.24 -5.75
C ALA A 122 -22.34 -21.37 -4.71
N ALA A 123 -22.09 -21.07 -3.43
CA ALA A 123 -22.13 -22.06 -2.35
C ALA A 123 -23.54 -22.64 -2.13
N GLU A 124 -24.57 -21.80 -2.19
CA GLU A 124 -25.97 -22.23 -2.10
C GLU A 124 -26.38 -23.13 -3.28
N GLU A 125 -25.88 -22.85 -4.50
CA GLU A 125 -26.09 -23.70 -5.66
C GLU A 125 -25.36 -25.05 -5.54
N GLN A 126 -24.10 -25.04 -5.09
CA GLN A 126 -23.35 -26.29 -4.86
C GLN A 126 -24.00 -27.15 -3.77
N ARG A 127 -24.57 -26.56 -2.71
CA ARG A 127 -25.29 -27.34 -1.68
C ARG A 127 -26.50 -28.05 -2.28
N LYS A 128 -27.29 -27.38 -3.12
CA LYS A 128 -28.43 -28.00 -3.83
C LYS A 128 -27.97 -29.15 -4.73
N ARG A 129 -26.92 -28.95 -5.53
CA ARG A 129 -26.35 -30.03 -6.38
C ARG A 129 -25.89 -31.23 -5.56
N VAL A 130 -25.36 -31.03 -4.34
CA VAL A 130 -25.01 -32.12 -3.41
C VAL A 130 -26.25 -32.78 -2.80
N GLU A 131 -27.29 -32.02 -2.44
CA GLU A 131 -28.57 -32.54 -1.97
C GLU A 131 -29.26 -33.41 -3.05
N ASP A 132 -29.28 -32.95 -4.30
CA ASP A 132 -29.80 -33.69 -5.46
C ASP A 132 -28.99 -34.96 -5.75
N LEU A 133 -27.65 -34.87 -5.80
CA LEU A 133 -26.78 -36.04 -6.00
C LEU A 133 -26.88 -37.05 -4.85
N GLN A 134 -27.06 -36.61 -3.61
CA GLN A 134 -27.27 -37.49 -2.47
C GLN A 134 -28.60 -38.25 -2.58
N LYS A 135 -29.65 -37.58 -3.07
CA LYS A 135 -30.94 -38.21 -3.35
C LYS A 135 -30.83 -39.27 -4.46
N ASP A 136 -30.18 -38.93 -5.57
CA ASP A 136 -30.11 -39.80 -6.75
C ASP A 136 -29.12 -40.97 -6.59
N LEU A 137 -28.02 -40.79 -5.83
CA LEU A 137 -27.02 -41.85 -5.61
C LEU A 137 -27.29 -42.71 -4.36
N VAL A 138 -28.05 -42.20 -3.37
CA VAL A 138 -28.26 -42.91 -2.09
C VAL A 138 -29.72 -43.19 -1.81
N GLN A 139 -30.63 -42.22 -1.94
CA GLN A 139 -32.02 -42.42 -1.53
C GLN A 139 -32.79 -43.28 -2.54
N SER A 140 -32.75 -42.90 -3.83
CA SER A 140 -33.42 -43.62 -4.92
C SER A 140 -32.96 -45.10 -5.04
N PRO A 141 -31.66 -45.42 -5.15
CA PRO A 141 -31.22 -46.81 -5.31
C PRO A 141 -31.48 -47.67 -4.07
N LEU A 142 -31.52 -47.08 -2.88
CA LEU A 142 -31.85 -47.80 -1.64
C LEU A 142 -33.35 -48.10 -1.55
N GLU A 143 -34.22 -47.20 -2.05
CA GLU A 143 -35.67 -47.41 -2.12
C GLU A 143 -36.03 -48.46 -3.19
N ASP A 144 -35.40 -48.42 -4.37
CA ASP A 144 -35.52 -49.45 -5.41
C ASP A 144 -35.03 -50.83 -4.94
N LEU A 145 -33.89 -50.88 -4.23
CA LEU A 145 -33.36 -52.12 -3.66
C LEU A 145 -34.30 -52.67 -2.57
N ASN A 146 -34.82 -51.81 -1.69
CA ASN A 146 -35.78 -52.20 -0.66
C ASN A 146 -37.09 -52.74 -1.27
N SER A 147 -37.61 -52.08 -2.31
CA SER A 147 -38.76 -52.55 -3.11
C SER A 147 -38.50 -53.92 -3.73
N THR A 148 -37.31 -54.11 -4.33
CA THR A 148 -36.86 -55.38 -4.92
C THR A 148 -36.77 -56.51 -3.89
N VAL A 149 -36.19 -56.23 -2.71
CA VAL A 149 -36.08 -57.20 -1.61
C VAL A 149 -37.47 -57.58 -1.08
N MET A 150 -38.37 -56.61 -0.89
CA MET A 150 -39.76 -56.87 -0.49
C MET A 150 -40.51 -57.75 -1.50
N LEU A 151 -40.28 -57.55 -2.80
CA LEU A 151 -40.89 -58.35 -3.86
C LEU A 151 -40.33 -59.80 -3.86
N TYR A 152 -39.02 -59.97 -3.65
CA TYR A 152 -38.39 -61.28 -3.52
C TYR A 152 -38.90 -62.06 -2.29
N VAL A 153 -39.00 -61.41 -1.13
CA VAL A 153 -39.57 -62.00 0.10
C VAL A 153 -40.99 -62.49 -0.17
N ARG A 154 -41.86 -61.63 -0.74
CA ARG A 154 -43.25 -61.98 -1.07
C ARG A 154 -43.36 -63.16 -2.06
N GLN A 155 -42.44 -63.25 -3.02
CA GLN A 155 -42.38 -64.39 -3.95
C GLN A 155 -41.90 -65.68 -3.25
N SER A 156 -40.99 -65.56 -2.30
CA SER A 156 -40.53 -66.67 -1.44
C SER A 156 -41.68 -67.20 -0.57
N ASP A 157 -42.42 -66.31 0.11
CA ASP A 157 -43.59 -66.66 0.93
C ASP A 157 -44.66 -67.40 0.10
N GLN A 158 -44.96 -66.90 -1.10
CA GLN A 158 -45.91 -67.55 -2.01
C GLN A 158 -45.41 -68.93 -2.50
N ARG A 159 -44.09 -69.12 -2.68
CA ARG A 159 -43.50 -70.42 -3.00
C ARG A 159 -43.55 -71.38 -1.80
N LEU A 160 -43.24 -70.91 -0.60
CA LEU A 160 -43.35 -71.69 0.64
C LEU A 160 -44.80 -72.15 0.85
N HIS A 161 -45.78 -71.26 0.69
CA HIS A 161 -47.19 -71.63 0.83
C HIS A 161 -47.64 -72.71 -0.18
N ASN A 162 -47.17 -72.64 -1.43
CA ASN A 162 -47.41 -73.68 -2.44
C ASN A 162 -46.71 -75.02 -2.07
N MET A 163 -45.52 -74.96 -1.47
CA MET A 163 -44.81 -76.14 -0.96
C MET A 163 -45.52 -76.74 0.27
N GLU A 164 -46.05 -75.92 1.17
CA GLU A 164 -46.87 -76.37 2.30
C GLU A 164 -48.15 -77.06 1.83
N ALA A 165 -48.86 -76.48 0.86
CA ALA A 165 -50.07 -77.07 0.28
C ALA A 165 -49.80 -78.42 -0.39
N THR A 166 -48.69 -78.57 -1.11
CA THR A 166 -48.30 -79.84 -1.73
C THR A 166 -47.77 -80.85 -0.71
N ALA A 167 -47.04 -80.43 0.31
CA ALA A 167 -46.59 -81.27 1.42
C ALA A 167 -47.78 -81.78 2.27
N PHE A 168 -48.78 -80.93 2.53
CA PHE A 168 -50.03 -81.31 3.17
C PHE A 168 -50.80 -82.35 2.35
N ASN A 169 -50.94 -82.14 1.04
CA ASN A 169 -51.59 -83.09 0.14
C ASN A 169 -50.84 -84.44 0.08
N LEU A 170 -49.51 -84.42 0.04
CA LEU A 170 -48.67 -85.62 0.11
C LEU A 170 -48.81 -86.32 1.48
N SER A 171 -48.80 -85.58 2.59
CA SER A 171 -48.99 -86.13 3.94
C SER A 171 -50.36 -86.79 4.10
N GLN A 172 -51.43 -86.17 3.59
CA GLN A 172 -52.77 -86.76 3.55
C GLN A 172 -52.80 -88.06 2.72
N ARG A 173 -52.08 -88.10 1.58
CA ARG A 173 -51.96 -89.31 0.75
C ARG A 173 -51.10 -90.41 1.39
N VAL A 174 -50.05 -90.05 2.13
CA VAL A 174 -49.24 -91.00 2.91
C VAL A 174 -50.08 -91.60 4.03
N ALA A 175 -50.78 -90.79 4.83
CA ALA A 175 -51.67 -91.29 5.87
C ALA A 175 -52.78 -92.21 5.31
N ALA A 176 -53.31 -91.91 4.12
CA ALA A 176 -54.26 -92.78 3.43
C ALA A 176 -53.63 -94.11 3.00
N LEU A 177 -52.38 -94.13 2.52
CA LEU A 177 -51.66 -95.35 2.16
C LEU A 177 -51.23 -96.17 3.37
N GLU A 178 -50.81 -95.52 4.47
CA GLU A 178 -50.50 -96.16 5.75
C GLU A 178 -51.75 -96.80 6.38
N SER A 179 -52.93 -96.22 6.17
CA SER A 179 -54.21 -96.85 6.53
C SER A 179 -54.61 -98.04 5.65
N ALA A 180 -53.84 -98.35 4.59
CA ALA A 180 -54.31 -99.19 3.49
C ALA A 180 -53.25 -100.17 2.94
N HIS A 181 -52.66 -101.03 3.78
CA HIS A 181 -52.21 -102.40 3.42
C HIS A 181 -51.80 -103.21 4.69
N PRO A 182 -51.76 -104.58 4.67
CA PRO A 182 -52.30 -105.51 3.67
C PRO A 182 -53.13 -106.68 4.26
N THR A 183 -54.24 -107.07 3.60
CA THR A 183 -54.79 -108.44 3.72
C THR A 183 -55.33 -108.98 2.38
N SER A 184 -54.57 -109.92 1.81
CA SER A 184 -54.99 -110.99 0.86
C SER A 184 -55.61 -110.70 -0.53
N THR A 185 -55.25 -111.58 -1.47
CA THR A 185 -56.03 -112.09 -2.64
C THR A 185 -56.40 -111.17 -3.82
N LYS A 186 -55.62 -111.35 -4.91
CA LYS A 186 -56.01 -111.82 -6.26
C LYS A 186 -57.08 -111.09 -7.12
N GLU A 187 -56.69 -110.95 -8.40
CA GLU A 187 -57.47 -111.10 -9.64
C GLU A 187 -58.39 -109.95 -10.14
N ASP A 188 -57.86 -109.25 -11.14
CA ASP A 188 -58.45 -108.91 -12.45
C ASP A 188 -59.84 -108.25 -12.58
N ALA A 189 -59.84 -106.98 -13.00
CA ALA A 189 -60.85 -106.39 -13.89
C ALA A 189 -60.26 -105.23 -14.71
N ALA A 190 -60.67 -105.08 -15.98
CA ALA A 190 -60.20 -104.02 -16.89
C ALA A 190 -61.14 -102.79 -16.92
N GLY A 191 -60.61 -101.58 -17.19
CA GLY A 191 -61.41 -100.34 -17.05
C GLY A 191 -60.84 -99.03 -17.63
N LEU A 192 -60.35 -99.07 -18.87
CA LEU A 192 -60.13 -97.93 -19.80
C LEU A 192 -60.63 -96.51 -19.40
N VAL A 193 -59.71 -95.53 -19.29
CA VAL A 193 -59.95 -94.12 -19.72
C VAL A 193 -58.67 -93.52 -20.33
N ASN A 194 -58.84 -92.72 -21.39
CA ASN A 194 -57.79 -91.95 -22.10
C ASN A 194 -56.86 -91.14 -21.17
N ALA A 195 -55.55 -91.14 -21.51
CA ALA A 195 -54.61 -90.09 -21.13
C ALA A 195 -54.27 -89.27 -22.38
N THR A 196 -54.60 -87.98 -22.40
CA THR A 196 -54.56 -87.13 -23.59
C THR A 196 -53.13 -86.77 -24.00
N HIS A 197 -52.87 -86.81 -25.31
CA HIS A 197 -51.67 -86.27 -25.96
C HIS A 197 -51.46 -84.78 -25.59
N TRP A 198 -50.37 -84.48 -24.87
CA TRP A 198 -49.99 -83.10 -24.52
C TRP A 198 -48.58 -82.79 -25.02
N SER A 199 -48.50 -82.23 -26.24
CA SER A 199 -47.31 -81.51 -26.68
C SER A 199 -47.26 -80.15 -26.01
N ASN A 200 -46.09 -79.80 -25.46
CA ASN A 200 -45.60 -78.44 -25.22
C ASN A 200 -44.07 -78.63 -25.17
N GLU A 201 -43.32 -78.38 -26.25
CA GLU A 201 -43.07 -77.08 -26.89
C GLU A 201 -42.13 -76.19 -26.04
N SER A 202 -41.13 -75.62 -26.69
CA SER A 202 -39.89 -75.16 -26.06
C SER A 202 -39.96 -73.71 -25.59
N HIS A 203 -39.70 -73.48 -24.30
CA HIS A 203 -39.33 -72.15 -23.78
C HIS A 203 -38.08 -72.21 -22.90
N THR A 204 -36.92 -72.36 -23.54
CA THR A 204 -35.59 -72.10 -22.96
C THR A 204 -35.08 -70.69 -23.29
N GLU A 205 -35.98 -69.70 -23.32
CA GLU A 205 -35.68 -68.31 -23.69
C GLU A 205 -36.02 -67.35 -22.55
N ALA A 206 -35.16 -67.34 -21.53
CA ALA A 206 -35.16 -66.36 -20.43
C ALA A 206 -33.81 -66.32 -19.70
N ALA A 207 -33.15 -67.47 -19.56
CA ALA A 207 -31.91 -67.64 -18.78
C ALA A 207 -30.62 -67.13 -19.46
N GLU A 208 -30.70 -66.59 -20.68
CA GLU A 208 -29.51 -66.21 -21.46
C GLU A 208 -29.41 -64.70 -21.74
N SER A 209 -30.53 -63.96 -21.78
CA SER A 209 -30.52 -62.53 -22.10
C SER A 209 -29.81 -61.64 -21.06
N LEU A 210 -29.61 -62.12 -19.83
CA LEU A 210 -28.89 -61.40 -18.77
C LEU A 210 -27.38 -61.69 -18.73
N LYS A 211 -26.88 -62.65 -19.51
CA LYS A 211 -25.45 -63.00 -19.58
C LYS A 211 -24.56 -62.08 -20.43
N PRO A 212 -25.01 -61.45 -21.55
CA PRO A 212 -24.13 -60.58 -22.33
C PRO A 212 -23.91 -59.23 -21.65
N GLU A 213 -24.97 -58.57 -21.18
CA GLU A 213 -24.92 -57.19 -20.70
C GLU A 213 -24.06 -57.00 -19.43
N ILE A 214 -24.17 -57.92 -18.47
CA ILE A 214 -23.28 -57.98 -17.29
C ILE A 214 -21.81 -58.20 -17.71
N ARG A 215 -21.57 -58.90 -18.83
CA ARG A 215 -20.23 -59.20 -19.34
C ARG A 215 -19.61 -58.00 -20.06
N GLU A 216 -20.40 -57.22 -20.78
CA GLU A 216 -19.98 -55.95 -21.38
C GLU A 216 -19.66 -54.90 -20.31
N GLN A 217 -20.50 -54.77 -19.27
CA GLN A 217 -20.23 -53.90 -18.13
C GLN A 217 -18.91 -54.26 -17.42
N LEU A 218 -18.64 -55.56 -17.20
CA LEU A 218 -17.37 -56.02 -16.63
C LEU A 218 -16.17 -55.77 -17.56
N GLN A 219 -16.34 -55.87 -18.89
CA GLN A 219 -15.29 -55.51 -19.85
C GLN A 219 -14.98 -54.01 -19.84
N LEU A 220 -16.00 -53.16 -19.75
CA LEU A 220 -15.83 -51.70 -19.68
C LEU A 220 -15.06 -51.28 -18.42
N ILE A 221 -15.39 -51.86 -17.26
CA ILE A 221 -14.66 -51.67 -16.01
C ILE A 221 -13.21 -52.14 -16.15
N HIS A 222 -12.97 -53.30 -16.77
CA HIS A 222 -11.61 -53.80 -17.00
C HIS A 222 -10.79 -52.92 -17.96
N MET A 223 -11.40 -52.23 -18.92
CA MET A 223 -10.71 -51.26 -19.77
C MET A 223 -10.35 -49.98 -19.00
N LEU A 224 -11.29 -49.44 -18.20
CA LEU A 224 -11.06 -48.23 -17.40
C LEU A 224 -10.03 -48.44 -16.28
N THR A 225 -9.87 -49.66 -15.76
CA THR A 225 -8.94 -49.99 -14.66
C THR A 225 -7.49 -50.19 -15.12
N ASN A 226 -7.24 -50.36 -16.43
CA ASN A 226 -5.93 -50.77 -16.96
C ASN A 226 -5.26 -49.75 -17.90
N ALA A 227 -5.70 -48.49 -17.90
CA ALA A 227 -5.03 -47.42 -18.63
C ALA A 227 -3.75 -46.98 -17.88
N PRO A 228 -2.53 -47.09 -18.47
CA PRO A 228 -1.33 -46.55 -17.86
C PRO A 228 -1.25 -45.04 -18.07
N ASP A 229 -0.86 -44.31 -17.03
CA ASP A 229 -0.49 -42.89 -17.14
C ASP A 229 0.68 -42.72 -18.13
N SER A 230 0.59 -41.72 -18.99
CA SER A 230 1.71 -41.22 -19.79
C SER A 230 1.49 -39.77 -20.16
N ASP A 231 2.27 -38.88 -19.55
CA ASP A 231 2.51 -37.53 -20.06
C ASP A 231 2.97 -37.56 -21.53
N LYS A 232 2.78 -36.43 -22.23
CA LYS A 232 3.77 -35.93 -23.19
C LYS A 232 3.58 -34.46 -23.57
N GLU A 233 4.72 -33.79 -23.70
CA GLU A 233 4.86 -32.48 -24.37
C GLU A 233 4.86 -32.63 -25.91
N GLU A 234 4.75 -31.48 -26.60
CA GLU A 234 5.49 -31.02 -27.80
C GLU A 234 4.56 -30.16 -28.70
N ARG A 235 4.87 -28.87 -28.96
CA ARG A 235 5.81 -28.27 -29.96
C ARG A 235 5.27 -28.34 -31.42
N ASP A 236 5.66 -27.50 -32.38
CA ASP A 236 6.77 -26.51 -32.48
C ASP A 236 6.39 -25.31 -33.42
N ASP A 237 7.39 -24.53 -33.87
CA ASP A 237 7.45 -23.59 -35.04
C ASP A 237 7.58 -22.06 -34.74
N ALA A 238 8.40 -21.27 -35.46
CA ALA A 238 9.52 -21.56 -36.37
C ALA A 238 10.50 -20.35 -36.53
N VAL A 239 11.70 -20.59 -37.05
CA VAL A 239 12.90 -19.71 -37.12
C VAL A 239 12.91 -18.74 -38.33
N THR A 240 13.57 -17.56 -38.26
CA THR A 240 14.58 -17.02 -39.26
C THR A 240 14.95 -15.51 -39.11
N SER A 241 16.20 -15.17 -39.44
CA SER A 241 16.81 -13.83 -39.72
C SER A 241 18.10 -14.06 -40.57
N PRO A 242 18.92 -13.08 -41.05
CA PRO A 242 18.95 -11.59 -40.93
C PRO A 242 19.01 -10.95 -42.37
N PRO A 243 19.90 -9.99 -42.83
CA PRO A 243 20.75 -8.96 -42.20
C PRO A 243 20.56 -7.45 -42.67
N PRO A 244 21.34 -6.77 -43.57
CA PRO A 244 21.70 -5.34 -43.35
C PRO A 244 21.69 -4.33 -44.54
N LEU A 245 21.75 -3.01 -44.28
CA LEU A 245 22.78 -2.04 -44.79
C LEU A 245 22.54 -0.54 -44.42
N ASP A 246 23.62 0.16 -44.05
CA ASP A 246 23.95 1.61 -44.25
C ASP A 246 22.90 2.73 -43.96
N LYS A 247 23.13 3.76 -43.11
CA LYS A 247 24.24 4.76 -43.20
C LYS A 247 24.19 5.86 -42.09
N LYS A 248 25.36 6.47 -41.80
CA LYS A 248 25.63 7.82 -41.20
C LYS A 248 25.46 8.11 -39.68
N LYS A 249 26.57 8.59 -39.09
CA LYS A 249 26.75 9.39 -37.84
C LYS A 249 26.75 10.91 -38.19
N PRO A 250 26.75 11.92 -37.27
CA PRO A 250 27.31 11.96 -35.90
C PRO A 250 26.36 12.63 -34.85
N ARG A 251 26.71 13.10 -33.63
CA ARG A 251 28.00 13.28 -32.92
C ARG A 251 27.79 13.21 -31.38
N SER A 252 28.79 12.67 -30.66
CA SER A 252 29.07 12.88 -29.22
C SER A 252 27.92 13.00 -28.19
N LEU A 253 27.64 11.91 -27.47
CA LEU A 253 27.59 11.93 -26.00
C LEU A 253 28.12 10.59 -25.46
N ARG A 254 29.01 10.63 -24.45
CA ARG A 254 29.71 9.44 -23.93
C ARG A 254 28.84 8.68 -22.92
N ARG A 255 27.85 7.89 -23.41
CA ARG A 255 27.34 6.74 -22.64
C ARG A 255 28.44 5.67 -22.54
N ARG A 256 29.43 5.91 -21.67
CA ARG A 256 30.23 4.83 -21.08
C ARG A 256 29.25 3.98 -20.26
N GLN A 257 29.26 2.67 -20.46
CA GLN A 257 28.60 1.74 -19.56
C GLN A 257 29.23 1.93 -18.17
N ARG A 258 28.53 2.56 -17.23
CA ARG A 258 28.92 2.48 -15.81
C ARG A 258 28.69 1.02 -15.41
N ARG A 259 29.79 0.30 -15.23
CA ARG A 259 29.77 -1.06 -14.69
C ARG A 259 29.16 -0.97 -13.29
N GLY A 260 28.18 -1.81 -12.98
CA GLY A 260 27.66 -1.90 -11.62
C GLY A 260 28.79 -2.25 -10.66
N LEU A 261 29.21 -1.31 -9.84
CA LEU A 261 30.14 -1.56 -8.74
C LEU A 261 29.33 -2.06 -7.56
N LEU A 262 29.76 -3.18 -6.98
CA LEU A 262 29.01 -3.87 -5.95
C LEU A 262 29.08 -3.11 -4.62
N LEU A 263 28.03 -2.35 -4.33
CA LEU A 263 27.64 -2.08 -2.94
C LEU A 263 27.45 -3.43 -2.20
N PRO A 264 27.62 -3.47 -0.87
CA PRO A 264 27.17 -4.59 -0.06
C PRO A 264 25.72 -4.95 -0.41
N ARG A 265 25.46 -6.24 -0.65
CA ARG A 265 24.31 -6.80 -1.41
C ARG A 265 22.93 -6.65 -0.72
N THR A 266 22.79 -5.68 0.17
CA THR A 266 21.62 -5.43 1.01
C THR A 266 21.26 -3.94 1.11
N PHE A 267 22.10 -3.01 0.63
CA PHE A 267 21.78 -1.58 0.71
C PHE A 267 20.73 -1.21 -0.34
N THR A 268 19.54 -0.81 0.10
CA THR A 268 18.43 -0.39 -0.77
C THR A 268 18.29 1.13 -0.83
N LEU A 269 17.43 1.61 -1.73
CA LEU A 269 17.05 3.03 -1.78
C LEU A 269 16.33 3.48 -0.49
N GLN A 270 15.60 2.57 0.17
CA GLN A 270 14.91 2.87 1.43
C GLN A 270 15.91 3.03 2.59
N ASP A 271 17.00 2.25 2.60
CA ASP A 271 18.09 2.40 3.58
C ASP A 271 18.87 3.70 3.36
N LEU A 272 19.08 4.10 2.10
CA LEU A 272 19.70 5.38 1.77
C LEU A 272 18.83 6.56 2.23
N GLU A 273 17.53 6.54 1.95
CA GLU A 273 16.60 7.55 2.47
C GLU A 273 16.57 7.59 4.00
N GLU A 274 16.67 6.43 4.67
CA GLU A 274 16.69 6.35 6.13
C GLU A 274 17.99 6.93 6.72
N VAL A 275 19.15 6.66 6.10
CA VAL A 275 20.40 7.32 6.49
C VAL A 275 20.30 8.84 6.33
N PHE A 276 19.71 9.36 5.25
CA PHE A 276 19.48 10.79 5.10
C PHE A 276 18.54 11.33 6.19
N ARG A 277 17.41 10.65 6.49
CA ARG A 277 16.50 11.04 7.58
C ARG A 277 17.15 11.05 8.96
N GLN A 278 18.08 10.12 9.23
CA GLN A 278 18.74 10.00 10.53
C GLN A 278 19.95 10.94 10.70
N THR A 279 20.63 11.31 9.62
CA THR A 279 21.93 12.02 9.69
C THR A 279 21.93 13.44 9.12
N VAL A 280 20.95 13.82 8.30
CA VAL A 280 20.77 15.22 7.87
C VAL A 280 19.93 15.97 8.90
N GLN A 281 20.61 16.62 9.84
CA GLN A 281 20.01 17.65 10.70
C GLN A 281 20.27 19.07 10.16
N ASP A 282 21.15 19.20 9.17
CA ASP A 282 21.46 20.46 8.49
C ASP A 282 20.37 20.85 7.47
N LEU A 283 20.18 22.16 7.26
CA LEU A 283 19.18 22.71 6.36
C LEU A 283 19.42 22.41 4.86
N ASP A 284 20.62 21.95 4.50
CA ASP A 284 21.09 21.86 3.11
C ASP A 284 20.72 20.55 2.41
N GLY A 285 20.30 19.50 3.14
CA GLY A 285 19.91 18.23 2.54
C GLY A 285 21.05 17.26 2.15
N THR A 286 22.32 17.58 2.45
CA THR A 286 23.50 16.87 1.93
C THR A 286 24.40 16.24 3.00
N LEU A 287 25.00 15.09 2.66
CA LEU A 287 25.95 14.36 3.51
C LEU A 287 27.39 14.64 3.09
N SER A 288 28.28 14.91 4.05
CA SER A 288 29.72 14.97 3.75
C SER A 288 30.24 13.58 3.35
N ARG A 289 31.30 13.56 2.54
CA ARG A 289 32.02 12.33 2.17
C ARG A 289 32.30 11.38 3.34
N GLN A 290 32.65 11.91 4.52
CA GLN A 290 32.90 11.08 5.71
C GLN A 290 31.66 10.40 6.28
N GLN A 291 30.48 11.01 6.16
CA GLN A 291 29.22 10.36 6.55
C GLN A 291 28.89 9.25 5.53
N VAL A 292 29.02 9.53 4.23
CA VAL A 292 28.77 8.52 3.18
C VAL A 292 29.72 7.31 3.33
N GLU A 293 31.03 7.53 3.52
CA GLU A 293 32.00 6.43 3.73
C GLU A 293 31.76 5.64 5.05
N ARG A 294 31.08 6.22 6.06
CA ARG A 294 30.66 5.51 7.29
C ARG A 294 29.43 4.63 7.10
N HIS A 295 28.43 5.12 6.35
CA HIS A 295 27.12 4.45 6.25
C HIS A 295 27.04 3.46 5.07
N LEU A 296 27.59 3.81 3.91
CA LEU A 296 27.60 2.95 2.71
C LEU A 296 28.90 2.12 2.60
N GLY A 297 29.86 2.36 3.49
CA GLY A 297 31.21 1.81 3.41
C GLY A 297 32.08 2.56 2.40
N ARG A 298 33.30 2.03 2.16
CA ARG A 298 34.35 2.76 1.42
C ARG A 298 34.17 2.70 -0.10
N VAL A 299 33.22 3.49 -0.61
CA VAL A 299 32.91 3.60 -2.04
C VAL A 299 34.09 4.20 -2.81
N GLN A 300 34.70 3.42 -3.70
CA GLN A 300 35.64 3.93 -4.69
C GLN A 300 34.85 4.68 -5.78
N SER A 301 35.43 5.76 -6.33
CA SER A 301 34.75 6.64 -7.30
C SER A 301 33.54 7.43 -6.77
N LEU A 302 33.45 7.75 -5.46
CA LEU A 302 32.37 8.62 -4.95
C LEU A 302 32.35 10.00 -5.64
N GLN A 303 33.52 10.55 -5.99
CA GLN A 303 33.67 11.79 -6.76
C GLN A 303 33.17 11.70 -8.23
N ASP A 304 32.85 10.50 -8.75
CA ASP A 304 32.15 10.37 -10.04
C ASP A 304 30.62 10.60 -9.90
N TYR A 305 30.12 10.97 -8.71
CA TYR A 305 28.70 11.22 -8.41
C TYR A 305 28.43 12.63 -7.87
N ASP A 306 29.45 13.28 -7.31
CA ASP A 306 29.47 14.72 -7.01
C ASP A 306 29.24 15.49 -8.33
N THR A 307 28.12 16.21 -8.43
CA THR A 307 27.63 16.78 -9.69
C THR A 307 27.76 18.31 -9.75
N ASP A 308 27.78 19.00 -8.60
CA ASP A 308 28.04 20.44 -8.51
C ASP A 308 29.46 20.79 -7.99
N GLY A 309 30.16 19.85 -7.35
CA GLY A 309 31.56 19.96 -6.95
C GLY A 309 31.78 20.40 -5.50
N ASP A 310 30.81 20.20 -4.60
CA ASP A 310 30.87 20.72 -3.21
C ASP A 310 31.52 19.77 -2.17
N ASP A 311 31.98 18.57 -2.56
CA ASP A 311 32.53 17.49 -1.70
C ASP A 311 31.53 16.97 -0.62
N ARG A 312 30.25 17.38 -0.69
CA ARG A 312 29.08 16.77 -0.06
C ARG A 312 28.31 15.98 -1.14
N TYR A 313 27.21 15.37 -0.73
CA TYR A 313 26.41 14.49 -1.58
C TYR A 313 24.93 14.60 -1.24
N SER A 314 24.11 14.95 -2.22
CA SER A 314 22.65 14.88 -2.11
C SER A 314 22.13 13.45 -2.34
N LEU A 315 20.89 13.19 -1.92
CA LEU A 315 20.22 11.92 -2.19
C LEU A 315 20.00 11.67 -3.70
N ALA A 316 19.86 12.74 -4.49
CA ALA A 316 19.71 12.65 -5.94
C ALA A 316 20.99 12.13 -6.63
N GLU A 317 22.17 12.46 -6.08
CA GLU A 317 23.49 12.09 -6.63
C GLU A 317 23.94 10.70 -6.21
N LEU A 318 23.55 10.26 -5.00
CA LEU A 318 23.84 8.90 -4.53
C LEU A 318 22.83 7.86 -5.05
N LYS A 319 21.65 8.27 -5.51
CA LYS A 319 20.64 7.35 -6.08
C LYS A 319 21.17 6.51 -7.28
N PRO A 320 21.91 7.06 -8.26
CA PRO A 320 22.56 6.27 -9.33
C PRO A 320 23.65 5.29 -8.85
N LEU A 321 24.12 5.38 -7.60
CA LEU A 321 25.06 4.40 -7.02
C LEU A 321 24.36 3.04 -6.79
N LEU A 322 23.05 3.06 -6.55
CA LEU A 322 22.19 1.89 -6.36
C LEU A 322 21.72 1.24 -7.66
N GLY A 323 22.10 1.79 -8.83
CA GLY A 323 21.74 1.24 -10.15
C GLY A 323 20.34 1.61 -10.66
N VAL A 324 19.76 2.71 -10.14
CA VAL A 324 18.48 3.31 -10.57
C VAL A 324 18.71 4.46 -11.55
#